data_AF-A0A1Q7QJ04-F1
#
_entry.id   AF-A0A1Q7QJ04-F1
#
_cell.length_a   1.000
_cell.length_b   1.000
_cell.length_c   1.000
_cell.angle_alpha   90.00
_cell.angle_beta   90.00
_cell.angle_gamma   90.00
#
_symmetry.space_group_name_H-M   'P 1'
#
loop_
_entity.id
_entity.type
_entity.pdbx_description
1 polymer ?
#
loop_
_entity_poly.entity_id
_entity_poly.type
_entity_poly.pdbx_seq_one_letter_code
_entity_poly.pdbx_strand_id
1 'polypeptide(L)'
;MPAPEGAWEWDALVEATGHPHLLQSSGWARLKEATGWIAERYVLEDDRGRRGLAQLLVRRGAGGLAVAYASRGPICEPADLPAAIGALRTVAARHRTLALICDPEQPDDPTLRAALAEAGVSRSSVFVQPRRTLLLDPSREPDELLAAMRRKTRQYIRKAEREGVATEETTDLERFHRILRIVGERDRFAIHDLGYFRTLRDAFGERMHLLVARVGDEDAGTLLVVRIADRAWELFGGWSGAHAESRPFYLLKWRSLLRMRQLGVRRYDMWGLAEGPEDALAGVENFKLGFGGEIVEWIGLLETPVVRPLFPLWHLGARRRLAAARL
;
A
#
# COMPACT_ATOMS: atom_id res chain seq x y z
N MET A 1 0.72 25.08 -2.42
CA MET A 1 0.61 25.72 -1.09
C MET A 1 0.49 24.64 0.00
N PRO A 2 0.71 24.94 1.30
CA PRO A 2 0.32 24.03 2.38
C PRO A 2 -1.17 23.70 2.27
N ALA A 3 -1.55 22.46 2.57
CA ALA A 3 -2.95 22.04 2.62
C ALA A 3 -3.67 22.60 3.85
N PRO A 4 -5.02 22.55 3.89
CA PRO A 4 -5.78 22.88 5.09
C PRO A 4 -5.31 22.07 6.31
N GLU A 5 -5.36 22.66 7.51
CA GLU A 5 -4.86 22.03 8.73
C GLU A 5 -5.70 20.80 9.16
N GLY A 6 -6.98 20.73 8.73
CA GLY A 6 -7.89 19.65 9.07
C GLY A 6 -7.55 18.33 8.39
N ALA A 7 -7.36 17.26 9.17
CA ALA A 7 -7.16 15.89 8.65
C ALA A 7 -8.32 15.41 7.75
N TRP A 8 -9.56 15.77 8.10
CA TRP A 8 -10.75 15.41 7.32
C TRP A 8 -10.84 16.17 5.99
N GLU A 9 -10.42 17.44 5.97
CA GLU A 9 -10.41 18.27 4.75
C GLU A 9 -9.41 17.72 3.74
N TRP A 10 -8.24 17.30 4.24
CA TRP A 10 -7.25 16.63 3.41
C TRP A 10 -7.76 15.31 2.82
N ASP A 11 -8.34 14.43 3.63
CA ASP A 11 -8.85 13.15 3.14
C ASP A 11 -9.96 13.38 2.10
N ALA A 12 -10.83 14.37 2.28
CA ALA A 12 -11.83 14.75 1.30
C ALA A 12 -11.20 15.24 -0.02
N LEU A 13 -10.12 16.02 0.04
CA LEU A 13 -9.37 16.42 -1.16
C LEU A 13 -8.76 15.22 -1.90
N VAL A 14 -8.17 14.27 -1.16
CA VAL A 14 -7.59 13.03 -1.69
C VAL A 14 -8.66 12.18 -2.36
N GLU A 15 -9.82 11.99 -1.73
CA GLU A 15 -10.96 11.28 -2.31
C GLU A 15 -11.48 11.97 -3.57
N ALA A 16 -11.55 13.32 -3.57
CA ALA A 16 -11.96 14.12 -4.71
C ALA A 16 -10.96 14.14 -5.89
N THR A 17 -9.86 13.39 -5.83
CA THR A 17 -8.99 13.14 -7.00
C THR A 17 -9.55 12.07 -7.93
N GLY A 18 -10.52 11.26 -7.47
CA GLY A 18 -11.00 10.08 -8.20
C GLY A 18 -10.03 8.88 -8.18
N HIS A 19 -8.80 9.08 -7.74
CA HIS A 19 -7.76 8.05 -7.64
C HIS A 19 -7.06 8.13 -6.26
N PRO A 20 -7.81 8.11 -5.14
CA PRO A 20 -7.20 8.23 -3.82
C PRO A 20 -6.24 7.07 -3.56
N HIS A 21 -5.17 7.35 -2.81
CA HIS A 21 -4.27 6.32 -2.32
C HIS A 21 -4.18 6.33 -0.80
N LEU A 22 -4.32 5.15 -0.18
CA LEU A 22 -4.21 4.97 1.28
C LEU A 22 -3.01 5.69 1.89
N LEU A 23 -1.83 5.51 1.28
CA LEU A 23 -0.57 6.07 1.78
C LEU A 23 -0.46 7.60 1.69
N GLN A 24 -1.39 8.24 0.99
CA GLN A 24 -1.53 9.69 0.90
C GLN A 24 -2.61 10.23 1.87
N SER A 25 -3.28 9.38 2.64
CA SER A 25 -4.29 9.80 3.63
C SER A 25 -3.66 10.38 4.90
N SER A 26 -4.43 11.23 5.59
CA SER A 26 -4.08 11.74 6.92
C SER A 26 -3.96 10.62 7.95
N GLY A 27 -4.79 9.58 7.83
CA GLY A 27 -4.69 8.37 8.64
C GLY A 27 -3.31 7.74 8.53
N TRP A 28 -2.78 7.58 7.32
CA TRP A 28 -1.43 7.03 7.09
C TRP A 28 -0.32 7.92 7.67
N ALA A 29 -0.46 9.25 7.57
CA ALA A 29 0.47 10.17 8.22
C ALA A 29 0.58 9.91 9.73
N ARG A 30 -0.56 9.73 10.42
CA ARG A 30 -0.58 9.45 11.86
C ARG A 30 0.21 8.18 12.23
N LEU A 31 0.16 7.13 11.40
CA LEU A 31 0.98 5.92 11.62
C LEU A 31 2.47 6.20 11.47
N LYS A 32 2.86 6.99 10.47
CA LYS A 32 4.28 7.29 10.23
C LYS A 32 4.81 8.29 11.26
N GLU A 33 4.01 9.23 11.73
CA GLU A 33 4.37 10.13 12.82
C GLU A 33 4.69 9.40 14.13
N ALA A 34 3.92 8.35 14.45
CA ALA A 34 4.22 7.47 15.58
C ALA A 34 5.58 6.74 15.48
N THR A 35 6.18 6.69 14.29
CA THR A 35 7.49 6.07 14.03
C THR A 35 8.60 7.09 13.70
N GLY A 36 8.37 8.36 14.04
CA GLY A 36 9.37 9.44 13.95
C GLY A 36 9.46 10.13 12.59
N TRP A 37 8.45 9.97 11.74
CA TRP A 37 8.29 10.79 10.53
C TRP A 37 7.55 12.10 10.87
N ILE A 38 7.76 13.12 10.06
CA ILE A 38 6.99 14.36 10.09
C ILE A 38 6.16 14.38 8.82
N ALA A 39 4.83 14.50 8.91
CA ALA A 39 3.98 14.57 7.75
C ALA A 39 3.67 16.02 7.38
N GLU A 40 3.89 16.37 6.12
CA GLU A 40 3.51 17.66 5.55
C GLU A 40 2.63 17.42 4.34
N ARG A 41 1.58 18.22 4.16
CA ARG A 41 0.59 18.03 3.10
C ARG A 41 0.53 19.26 2.23
N TYR A 42 0.49 19.04 0.92
CA TYR A 42 0.61 20.08 -0.08
C TYR A 42 -0.44 19.90 -1.17
N VAL A 43 -1.08 21.02 -1.52
CA VAL A 43 -1.87 21.15 -2.75
C VAL A 43 -0.97 21.78 -3.80
N LEU A 44 -0.84 21.11 -4.95
CA LEU A 44 -0.09 21.59 -6.11
C LEU A 44 -1.08 22.31 -7.02
N GLU A 45 -0.82 23.59 -7.29
CA GLU A 45 -1.72 24.45 -8.04
C GLU A 45 -0.92 25.31 -9.03
N ASP A 46 -1.54 25.65 -10.15
CA ASP A 46 -1.09 26.66 -11.11
C ASP A 46 -2.22 27.67 -11.36
N ASP A 47 -2.03 28.59 -12.31
CA ASP A 47 -3.04 29.60 -12.68
C ASP A 47 -4.36 29.01 -13.18
N ARG A 48 -4.41 27.71 -13.51
CA ARG A 48 -5.59 26.98 -13.99
C ARG A 48 -6.25 26.15 -12.87
N GLY A 49 -5.71 26.18 -11.66
CA GLY A 49 -6.25 25.53 -10.47
C GLY A 49 -5.41 24.34 -9.99
N ARG A 50 -6.06 23.41 -9.29
CA ARG A 50 -5.40 22.25 -8.67
C ARG A 50 -4.87 21.27 -9.72
N ARG A 51 -3.56 21.03 -9.68
CA ARG A 51 -2.82 20.08 -10.53
C ARG A 51 -2.44 18.79 -9.82
N GLY A 52 -2.49 18.78 -8.49
CA GLY A 52 -2.24 17.56 -7.73
C GLY A 52 -2.22 17.76 -6.23
N LEU A 53 -1.98 16.66 -5.52
CA LEU A 53 -1.86 16.60 -4.07
C LEU A 53 -0.64 15.77 -3.70
N ALA A 54 0.04 16.13 -2.61
CA ALA A 54 1.04 15.25 -2.03
C ALA A 54 1.10 15.36 -0.50
N GLN A 55 1.09 14.20 0.15
CA GLN A 55 1.58 14.02 1.50
C GLN A 55 3.05 13.62 1.44
N LEU A 56 3.89 14.48 2.00
CA LEU A 56 5.33 14.34 2.10
C LEU A 56 5.71 13.92 3.53
N LEU A 57 6.36 12.77 3.65
CA LEU A 57 6.86 12.24 4.92
C LEU A 57 8.35 12.56 5.03
N VAL A 58 8.76 13.30 6.05
CA VAL A 58 10.15 13.70 6.29
C VAL A 58 10.71 12.95 7.49
N ARG A 59 11.80 12.21 7.29
CA ARG A 59 12.53 11.54 8.37
C ARG A 59 13.88 12.19 8.58
N ARG A 60 14.12 12.70 9.79
CA ARG A 60 15.42 13.24 10.19
C ARG A 60 16.32 12.11 10.67
N GLY A 61 17.55 12.11 10.19
CA GLY A 61 18.62 11.20 10.58
C GLY A 61 19.73 11.92 11.35
N ALA A 62 20.90 11.27 11.41
CA ALA A 62 22.07 11.82 12.08
C ALA A 62 22.55 13.13 11.44
N GLY A 63 23.09 14.04 12.26
CA GLY A 63 23.64 15.32 11.80
C GLY A 63 22.59 16.33 11.30
N GLY A 64 21.31 16.08 11.55
CA GLY A 64 20.20 16.94 11.11
C GLY A 64 19.89 16.82 9.61
N LEU A 65 20.45 15.81 8.93
CA LEU A 65 20.13 15.49 7.54
C LEU A 65 18.79 14.77 7.47
N ALA A 66 18.00 15.01 6.43
CA ALA A 66 16.70 14.38 6.26
C ALA A 66 16.56 13.62 4.94
N VAL A 67 15.54 12.76 4.88
CA VAL A 67 15.02 12.15 3.66
C VAL A 67 13.54 12.46 3.59
N ALA A 68 13.06 12.87 2.42
CA ALA A 68 11.65 13.14 2.19
C ALA A 68 11.06 12.07 1.25
N TYR A 69 9.87 11.58 1.59
CA TYR A 69 9.20 10.51 0.86
C TYR A 69 7.73 10.82 0.63
N ALA A 70 7.32 10.94 -0.64
CA ALA A 70 5.91 11.00 -1.02
C ALA A 70 5.44 9.59 -1.41
N SER A 71 4.99 8.80 -0.42
CA SER A 71 4.61 7.40 -0.63
C SER A 71 3.34 7.27 -1.47
N ARG A 72 3.45 6.66 -2.66
CA ARG A 72 2.38 6.60 -3.68
C ARG A 72 1.83 7.96 -4.09
N GLY A 73 2.60 9.02 -3.84
CA GLY A 73 2.33 10.37 -4.30
C GLY A 73 3.48 10.88 -5.17
N PRO A 74 3.38 12.10 -5.71
CA PRO A 74 2.18 12.94 -5.71
C PRO A 74 1.02 12.30 -6.50
N ILE A 75 -0.21 12.60 -6.10
CA ILE A 75 -1.42 12.28 -6.87
C ILE A 75 -1.65 13.43 -7.84
N CYS A 76 -1.36 13.21 -9.12
CA CYS A 76 -1.50 14.18 -10.20
C CYS A 76 -1.61 13.47 -11.55
N GLU A 77 -1.89 14.22 -12.62
CA GLU A 77 -1.79 13.69 -13.98
C GLU A 77 -0.33 13.38 -14.36
N PRO A 78 -0.07 12.42 -15.27
CA PRO A 78 1.29 12.09 -15.72
C PRO A 78 2.08 13.31 -16.20
N ALA A 79 1.42 14.21 -16.94
CA ALA A 79 2.03 15.43 -17.49
C ALA A 79 2.48 16.43 -16.40
N ASP A 80 1.83 16.40 -15.23
CA ASP A 80 2.11 17.31 -14.12
C ASP A 80 3.19 16.76 -13.17
N LEU A 81 3.52 15.47 -13.28
CA LEU A 81 4.42 14.78 -12.36
C LEU A 81 5.83 15.41 -12.26
N PRO A 82 6.51 15.79 -13.37
CA PRO A 82 7.82 16.43 -13.27
C PRO A 82 7.78 17.77 -12.50
N ALA A 83 6.76 18.60 -12.76
CA ALA A 83 6.55 19.87 -12.07
C ALA A 83 6.19 19.67 -10.60
N ALA A 84 5.34 18.69 -10.30
CA ALA A 84 4.97 18.29 -8.94
C ALA A 84 6.20 17.88 -8.12
N ILE A 85 7.06 17.01 -8.66
CA ILE A 85 8.31 16.60 -8.00
C ILE A 85 9.25 17.79 -7.81
N GLY A 86 9.35 18.69 -8.79
CA GLY A 86 10.12 19.93 -8.68
C GLY A 86 9.65 20.85 -7.53
N ALA A 87 8.32 21.00 -7.38
CA ALA A 87 7.72 21.76 -6.28
C ALA A 87 7.97 21.09 -4.92
N LEU A 88 7.80 19.76 -4.83
CA LEU A 88 8.08 18.99 -3.63
C LEU A 88 9.57 19.06 -3.23
N ARG A 89 10.48 19.01 -4.21
CA ARG A 89 11.92 19.17 -3.99
C ARG A 89 12.23 20.54 -3.36
N THR A 90 11.53 21.59 -3.80
CA THR A 90 11.70 22.95 -3.28
C THR A 90 11.27 23.07 -1.82
N VAL A 91 10.10 22.53 -1.45
CA VAL A 91 9.66 22.55 -0.04
C VAL A 91 10.50 21.62 0.84
N ALA A 92 10.92 20.47 0.32
CA ALA A 92 11.78 19.52 1.05
C ALA A 92 13.15 20.12 1.42
N ALA A 93 13.64 21.11 0.68
CA ALA A 93 14.92 21.79 0.97
C ALA A 93 14.93 22.46 2.36
N ARG A 94 13.77 22.78 2.92
CA ARG A 94 13.61 23.37 4.27
C ARG A 94 14.12 22.47 5.40
N HIS A 95 14.28 21.16 5.16
CA HIS A 95 14.68 20.18 6.19
C HIS A 95 16.12 19.67 6.08
N ARG A 96 17.02 20.35 5.36
CA ARG A 96 18.37 19.82 5.03
C ARG A 96 18.28 18.41 4.42
N THR A 97 17.30 18.23 3.53
CA THR A 97 16.98 16.94 2.92
C THR A 97 18.04 16.54 1.90
N LEU A 98 18.48 15.28 1.94
CA LEU A 98 19.43 14.71 0.98
C LEU A 98 18.76 14.41 -0.35
N ALA A 99 17.65 13.67 -0.27
CA ALA A 99 16.91 13.14 -1.40
C ALA A 99 15.40 13.26 -1.15
N LEU A 100 14.68 13.59 -2.21
CA LEU A 100 13.25 13.38 -2.32
C LEU A 100 13.05 12.07 -3.10
N ILE A 101 12.31 11.15 -2.52
CA ILE A 101 11.87 9.94 -3.19
C ILE A 101 10.34 9.90 -3.27
N CYS A 102 9.82 9.26 -4.31
CA CYS A 102 8.38 9.10 -4.52
C CYS A 102 8.11 7.90 -5.43
N ASP A 103 7.00 7.21 -5.25
CA ASP A 103 6.64 6.03 -6.03
C ASP A 103 5.17 6.07 -6.48
N PRO A 104 4.79 7.10 -7.25
CA PRO A 104 3.40 7.34 -7.66
C PRO A 104 2.88 6.20 -8.56
N GLU A 105 1.57 5.99 -8.55
CA GLU A 105 0.90 5.03 -9.44
C GLU A 105 0.74 5.59 -10.85
N GLN A 106 1.88 5.77 -11.53
CA GLN A 106 1.98 6.34 -12.87
C GLN A 106 2.49 5.29 -13.85
N PRO A 107 2.08 5.35 -15.12
CA PRO A 107 2.54 4.42 -16.14
C PRO A 107 4.05 4.54 -16.36
N ASP A 108 4.69 3.43 -16.72
CA ASP A 108 6.11 3.40 -17.07
C ASP A 108 6.33 3.55 -18.59
N ASP A 109 5.98 4.70 -19.15
CA ASP A 109 6.12 4.97 -20.58
C ASP A 109 7.35 5.86 -20.93
N PRO A 110 7.88 5.77 -22.17
CA PRO A 110 9.07 6.52 -22.58
C PRO A 110 8.93 8.05 -22.50
N THR A 111 7.75 8.60 -22.76
CA THR A 111 7.51 10.05 -22.80
C THR A 111 7.61 10.62 -21.39
N LEU A 112 6.93 9.99 -20.42
CA LEU A 112 7.03 10.41 -19.02
C LEU A 112 8.46 10.28 -18.49
N ARG A 113 9.17 9.20 -18.84
CA ARG A 113 10.58 9.01 -18.43
C ARG A 113 11.49 10.12 -18.96
N ALA A 114 11.32 10.54 -20.22
CA ALA A 114 12.11 11.63 -20.79
C ALA A 114 11.85 12.94 -20.03
N ALA A 115 10.57 13.30 -19.81
CA ALA A 115 10.20 14.51 -19.08
C ALA A 115 10.71 14.51 -17.63
N LEU A 116 10.70 13.36 -16.94
CA LEU A 116 11.28 13.21 -15.60
C LEU A 116 12.80 13.38 -15.61
N ALA A 117 13.49 12.81 -16.60
CA ALA A 117 14.94 12.95 -16.72
C ALA A 117 15.35 14.41 -16.95
N GLU A 118 14.63 15.14 -17.81
CA GLU A 118 14.82 16.59 -18.03
C GLU A 118 14.63 17.40 -16.74
N ALA A 119 13.70 17.00 -15.87
CA ALA A 119 13.48 17.60 -14.54
C ALA A 119 14.54 17.20 -13.49
N GLY A 120 15.51 16.35 -13.85
CA GLY A 120 16.53 15.83 -12.95
C GLY A 120 16.00 14.81 -11.95
N VAL A 121 15.02 14.00 -12.39
CA VAL A 121 14.45 12.87 -11.64
C VAL A 121 14.89 11.58 -12.32
N SER A 122 15.41 10.65 -11.53
CA SER A 122 15.84 9.33 -12.01
C SER A 122 15.03 8.22 -11.37
N ARG A 123 14.95 7.07 -12.05
CA ARG A 123 14.42 5.85 -11.43
C ARG A 123 15.47 5.22 -10.54
N SER A 124 15.05 4.78 -9.37
CA SER A 124 15.89 4.04 -8.45
C SER A 124 15.91 2.55 -8.81
N SER A 125 17.03 1.87 -8.55
CA SER A 125 17.16 0.41 -8.70
C SER A 125 16.54 -0.39 -7.54
N VAL A 126 16.00 0.32 -6.55
CA VAL A 126 15.38 -0.25 -5.36
C VAL A 126 13.94 0.22 -5.24
N PHE A 127 13.13 -0.56 -4.54
CA PHE A 127 11.70 -0.30 -4.40
C PHE A 127 11.36 -0.18 -2.92
N VAL A 128 10.63 0.86 -2.52
CA VAL A 128 9.98 0.90 -1.21
C VAL A 128 8.68 0.13 -1.32
N GLN A 129 7.78 0.62 -2.18
CA GLN A 129 6.56 -0.07 -2.55
C GLN A 129 6.77 -0.96 -3.77
N PRO A 130 6.09 -2.12 -3.83
CA PRO A 130 6.05 -2.96 -5.04
C PRO A 130 5.59 -2.15 -6.26
N ARG A 131 6.21 -2.37 -7.42
CA ARG A 131 5.78 -1.71 -8.67
C ARG A 131 4.61 -2.44 -9.30
N ARG A 132 4.61 -3.77 -9.16
CA ARG A 132 3.55 -4.64 -9.67
C ARG A 132 2.52 -4.88 -8.57
N THR A 133 1.24 -4.68 -8.89
CA THR A 133 0.11 -5.06 -8.04
C THR A 133 -0.88 -5.91 -8.82
N LEU A 134 -1.74 -6.64 -8.11
CA LEU A 134 -2.89 -7.34 -8.68
C LEU A 134 -4.18 -6.63 -8.26
N LEU A 135 -4.87 -6.06 -9.24
CA LEU A 135 -6.16 -5.39 -9.06
C LEU A 135 -7.30 -6.32 -9.47
N LEU A 136 -8.32 -6.41 -8.63
CA LEU A 136 -9.57 -7.09 -8.94
C LEU A 136 -10.71 -6.07 -8.93
N ASP A 137 -11.70 -6.25 -9.79
CA ASP A 137 -12.95 -5.50 -9.73
C ASP A 137 -14.02 -6.36 -9.04
N PRO A 138 -14.23 -6.23 -7.72
CA PRO A 138 -15.21 -7.03 -7.01
C PRO A 138 -16.65 -6.59 -7.30
N SER A 139 -16.90 -5.50 -8.05
CA SER A 139 -18.26 -5.05 -8.37
C SER A 139 -18.98 -6.00 -9.34
N ARG A 140 -18.22 -6.81 -10.09
CA ARG A 140 -18.71 -7.86 -10.97
C ARG A 140 -19.55 -8.92 -10.23
N GLU A 141 -20.37 -9.65 -10.97
CA GLU A 141 -21.17 -10.72 -10.38
C GLU A 141 -20.29 -11.85 -9.79
N PRO A 142 -20.68 -12.48 -8.67
CA PRO A 142 -19.87 -13.51 -8.01
C PRO A 142 -19.47 -14.66 -8.93
N ASP A 143 -20.36 -15.09 -9.83
CA ASP A 143 -20.07 -16.17 -10.78
C ASP A 143 -19.02 -15.76 -11.81
N GLU A 144 -19.02 -14.50 -12.25
CA GLU A 144 -17.97 -13.97 -13.12
C GLU A 144 -16.62 -13.89 -12.42
N LEU A 145 -16.62 -13.44 -11.15
CA LEU A 145 -15.41 -13.40 -10.33
C LEU A 145 -14.82 -14.80 -10.20
N LEU A 146 -15.65 -15.80 -9.87
CA LEU A 146 -15.21 -17.20 -9.80
C LEU A 146 -14.70 -17.71 -11.16
N ALA A 147 -15.40 -17.39 -12.25
CA ALA A 147 -15.01 -17.81 -13.59
C ALA A 147 -13.61 -17.28 -13.99
N ALA A 148 -13.29 -16.04 -13.61
CA ALA A 148 -11.99 -15.42 -13.85
C ALA A 148 -10.83 -16.06 -13.04
N MET A 149 -11.13 -16.77 -11.95
CA MET A 149 -10.09 -17.44 -11.15
C MET A 149 -9.46 -18.63 -11.88
N ARG A 150 -8.27 -19.05 -11.44
CA ARG A 150 -7.72 -20.34 -11.84
C ARG A 150 -8.61 -21.48 -11.30
N ARG A 151 -8.74 -22.57 -12.07
CA ARG A 151 -9.54 -23.76 -11.69
C ARG A 151 -9.24 -24.25 -10.27
N LYS A 152 -7.96 -24.31 -9.90
CA LYS A 152 -7.50 -24.80 -8.59
C LYS A 152 -7.94 -23.89 -7.44
N THR A 153 -7.95 -22.57 -7.65
CA THR A 153 -8.45 -21.59 -6.67
C THR A 153 -9.93 -21.81 -6.39
N ARG A 154 -10.77 -21.92 -7.43
CA ARG A 154 -12.20 -22.25 -7.27
C ARG A 154 -12.41 -23.56 -6.52
N GLN A 155 -11.62 -24.59 -6.84
CA GLN A 155 -11.71 -25.89 -6.18
C GLN A 155 -11.38 -25.78 -4.69
N TYR A 156 -10.37 -25.00 -4.32
CA TYR A 156 -10.01 -24.77 -2.91
C TYR A 156 -11.03 -23.94 -2.14
N ILE A 157 -11.63 -22.92 -2.76
CA ILE A 157 -12.76 -22.19 -2.16
C ILE A 157 -13.90 -23.16 -1.84
N ARG A 158 -14.36 -23.94 -2.85
CA ARG A 158 -15.45 -24.90 -2.66
C ARG A 158 -15.08 -26.03 -1.69
N LYS A 159 -13.79 -26.43 -1.63
CA LYS A 159 -13.31 -27.42 -0.66
C LYS A 159 -13.46 -26.86 0.75
N ALA A 160 -12.91 -25.67 1.00
CA ALA A 160 -12.99 -25.02 2.30
C ALA A 160 -14.43 -24.87 2.79
N GLU A 161 -15.39 -24.53 1.91
CA GLU A 161 -16.80 -24.48 2.27
C GLU A 161 -17.37 -25.85 2.68
N ARG A 162 -17.05 -26.92 1.94
CA ARG A 162 -17.50 -28.28 2.28
C ARG A 162 -16.87 -28.82 3.56
N GLU A 163 -15.63 -28.45 3.84
CA GLU A 163 -14.89 -28.83 5.06
C GLU A 163 -15.34 -28.01 6.29
N GLY A 164 -16.36 -27.15 6.15
CA GLY A 164 -16.93 -26.41 7.27
C GLY A 164 -16.08 -25.23 7.77
N VAL A 165 -15.19 -24.69 6.94
CA VAL A 165 -14.44 -23.47 7.30
C VAL A 165 -15.43 -22.32 7.49
N ALA A 166 -15.44 -21.73 8.68
CA ALA A 166 -16.22 -20.54 8.99
C ALA A 166 -15.37 -19.27 8.75
N THR A 167 -15.98 -18.21 8.26
CA THR A 167 -15.33 -16.89 8.13
C THR A 167 -16.19 -15.82 8.76
N GLU A 168 -15.57 -14.88 9.45
CA GLU A 168 -16.29 -13.75 10.07
C GLU A 168 -15.48 -12.45 9.95
N GLU A 169 -16.20 -11.33 9.99
CA GLU A 169 -15.60 -10.01 10.18
C GLU A 169 -15.58 -9.72 11.69
N THR A 170 -14.46 -9.25 12.21
CA THR A 170 -14.25 -9.02 13.64
C THR A 170 -13.65 -7.64 13.91
N THR A 171 -13.84 -7.13 15.13
CA THR A 171 -13.13 -5.95 15.64
C THR A 171 -12.01 -6.33 16.61
N ASP A 172 -11.86 -7.62 16.92
CA ASP A 172 -10.85 -8.15 17.83
C ASP A 172 -9.45 -8.10 17.20
N LEU A 173 -8.72 -7.03 17.53
CA LEU A 173 -7.35 -6.81 17.10
C LEU A 173 -6.36 -7.81 17.71
N GLU A 174 -6.63 -8.33 18.91
CA GLU A 174 -5.73 -9.27 19.59
C GLU A 174 -5.78 -10.63 18.91
N ARG A 175 -6.99 -11.08 18.56
CA ARG A 175 -7.21 -12.28 17.75
C ARG A 175 -6.54 -12.18 16.38
N PHE A 176 -6.75 -11.06 15.68
CA PHE A 176 -6.05 -10.77 14.42
C PHE A 176 -4.53 -10.83 14.57
N HIS A 177 -3.98 -10.14 15.57
CA HIS A 177 -2.53 -9.99 15.77
C HIS A 177 -1.86 -11.31 16.14
N ARG A 178 -2.53 -12.13 16.95
CA ARG A 178 -2.05 -13.47 17.34
C ARG A 178 -1.81 -14.35 16.12
N ILE A 179 -2.78 -14.40 15.19
CA ILE A 179 -2.64 -15.19 13.96
C ILE A 179 -1.55 -14.60 13.08
N LEU A 180 -1.52 -13.27 12.92
CA LEU A 180 -0.53 -12.60 12.08
C LEU A 180 0.90 -12.83 12.58
N ARG A 181 1.12 -12.89 13.90
CA ARG A 181 2.41 -13.26 14.49
C ARG A 181 2.84 -14.66 14.09
N ILE A 182 1.95 -15.65 14.14
CA ILE A 182 2.24 -17.03 13.72
C ILE A 182 2.66 -17.05 12.24
N VAL A 183 1.95 -16.29 11.39
CA VAL A 183 2.31 -16.14 9.97
C VAL A 183 3.71 -15.54 9.81
N GLY A 184 4.01 -14.44 10.51
CA GLY A 184 5.31 -13.78 10.46
C GLY A 184 6.47 -14.67 10.93
N GLU A 185 6.26 -15.44 12.00
CA GLU A 185 7.24 -16.41 12.51
C GLU A 185 7.50 -17.54 11.49
N ARG A 186 6.44 -18.09 10.87
CA ARG A 186 6.55 -19.14 9.86
C ARG A 186 7.26 -18.66 8.59
N ASP A 187 6.84 -17.51 8.06
CA ASP A 187 7.31 -16.98 6.77
C ASP A 187 8.55 -16.07 6.94
N ARG A 188 9.06 -15.93 8.17
CA ARG A 188 10.28 -15.20 8.54
C ARG A 188 10.26 -13.72 8.14
N PHE A 189 9.17 -13.02 8.46
CA PHE A 189 9.06 -11.57 8.32
C PHE A 189 8.60 -10.88 9.60
N ALA A 190 9.03 -9.63 9.78
CA ALA A 190 8.70 -8.84 10.96
C ALA A 190 7.24 -8.38 10.93
N ILE A 191 6.54 -8.53 12.06
CA ILE A 191 5.18 -8.02 12.27
C ILE A 191 5.25 -6.82 13.19
N HIS A 192 4.47 -5.78 12.89
CA HIS A 192 4.30 -4.65 13.80
C HIS A 192 3.69 -5.09 15.14
N ASP A 193 3.92 -4.31 16.20
CA ASP A 193 3.26 -4.57 17.47
C ASP A 193 1.74 -4.28 17.39
N LEU A 194 1.01 -4.68 18.44
CA LEU A 194 -0.42 -4.46 18.52
C LEU A 194 -0.79 -2.95 18.55
N GLY A 195 0.10 -2.10 19.06
CA GLY A 195 -0.09 -0.64 19.11
C GLY A 195 -0.17 0.00 17.73
N TYR A 196 0.62 -0.49 16.77
CA TYR A 196 0.51 -0.11 15.37
C TYR A 196 -0.90 -0.38 14.81
N PHE A 197 -1.45 -1.57 15.05
CA PHE A 197 -2.78 -1.94 14.55
C PHE A 197 -3.92 -1.21 15.29
N ARG A 198 -3.73 -0.86 16.57
CA ARG A 198 -4.64 0.05 17.29
C ARG A 198 -4.63 1.44 16.66
N THR A 199 -3.46 1.98 16.33
CA THR A 199 -3.34 3.27 15.63
C THR A 199 -4.01 3.23 14.25
N LEU A 200 -3.86 2.11 13.53
CA LEU A 200 -4.55 1.89 12.25
C LEU A 200 -6.09 1.88 12.45
N ARG A 201 -6.58 1.18 13.47
CA ARG A 201 -8.01 1.15 13.82
C ARG A 201 -8.53 2.54 14.17
N ASP A 202 -7.80 3.31 14.96
CA ASP A 202 -8.17 4.68 15.32
C ASP A 202 -8.20 5.62 14.10
N ALA A 203 -7.27 5.41 13.15
CA ALA A 203 -7.16 6.24 11.95
C ALA A 203 -8.26 5.94 10.92
N PHE A 204 -8.64 4.68 10.76
CA PHE A 204 -9.53 4.24 9.68
C PHE A 204 -10.93 3.84 10.15
N GLY A 205 -11.13 3.51 11.42
CA GLY A 205 -12.44 3.19 11.98
C GLY A 205 -13.16 2.09 11.18
N GLU A 206 -14.36 2.40 10.69
CA GLU A 206 -15.19 1.52 9.85
C GLU A 206 -14.65 1.29 8.43
N ARG A 207 -13.60 2.02 8.03
CA ARG A 207 -12.88 1.77 6.78
C ARG A 207 -11.88 0.62 6.89
N MET A 208 -11.57 0.16 8.10
CA MET A 208 -10.68 -0.98 8.34
C MET A 208 -11.50 -2.24 8.62
N HIS A 209 -11.26 -3.28 7.85
CA HIS A 209 -11.98 -4.54 7.91
C HIS A 209 -11.01 -5.65 8.32
N LEU A 210 -11.31 -6.36 9.40
CA LEU A 210 -10.56 -7.54 9.83
C LEU A 210 -11.43 -8.76 9.62
N LEU A 211 -10.91 -9.74 8.90
CA LEU A 211 -11.60 -10.99 8.67
C LEU A 211 -10.77 -12.14 9.20
N VAL A 212 -11.43 -13.11 9.83
CA VAL A 212 -10.79 -14.32 10.37
C VAL A 212 -11.46 -15.55 9.76
N ALA A 213 -10.66 -16.57 9.48
CA ALA A 213 -11.14 -17.90 9.13
C ALA A 213 -10.87 -18.89 10.27
N ARG A 214 -11.89 -19.68 10.59
CA ARG A 214 -11.89 -20.64 11.69
C ARG A 214 -12.22 -22.05 11.18
N VAL A 215 -11.55 -23.04 11.74
CA VAL A 215 -11.82 -24.47 11.50
C VAL A 215 -12.08 -25.12 12.85
N GLY A 216 -13.32 -25.56 13.08
CA GLY A 216 -13.78 -25.92 14.43
C GLY A 216 -13.70 -24.71 15.37
N ASP A 217 -12.90 -24.82 16.44
CA ASP A 217 -12.69 -23.75 17.42
C ASP A 217 -11.36 -22.99 17.22
N GLU A 218 -10.59 -23.31 16.18
CA GLU A 218 -9.26 -22.73 15.97
C GLU A 218 -9.24 -21.69 14.84
N ASP A 219 -8.65 -20.53 15.13
CA ASP A 219 -8.38 -19.52 14.13
C ASP A 219 -7.20 -19.89 13.23
N ALA A 220 -7.50 -20.15 11.97
CA ALA A 220 -6.52 -20.62 11.01
C ALA A 220 -5.99 -19.48 10.11
N GLY A 221 -6.76 -18.43 9.85
CA GLY A 221 -6.35 -17.37 8.93
C GLY A 221 -6.90 -16.01 9.28
N THR A 222 -6.21 -14.96 8.83
CA THR A 222 -6.55 -13.58 9.15
C THR A 222 -6.26 -12.66 7.97
N LEU A 223 -7.05 -11.60 7.81
CA LEU A 223 -6.92 -10.63 6.71
C LEU A 223 -7.32 -9.24 7.18
N LEU A 224 -6.53 -8.23 6.84
CA LEU A 224 -6.77 -6.82 7.11
C LEU A 224 -6.84 -6.07 5.79
N VAL A 225 -8.00 -5.47 5.56
CA VAL A 225 -8.27 -4.65 4.38
C VAL A 225 -8.64 -3.24 4.83
N VAL A 226 -8.09 -2.21 4.19
CA VAL A 226 -8.51 -0.82 4.41
C VAL A 226 -9.12 -0.29 3.12
N ARG A 227 -10.26 0.39 3.20
CA ARG A 227 -10.93 1.02 2.05
C ARG A 227 -10.90 2.55 2.12
N ILE A 228 -10.78 3.19 0.97
CA ILE A 228 -11.00 4.64 0.80
C ILE A 228 -11.76 4.80 -0.51
N ALA A 229 -12.88 5.52 -0.47
CA ALA A 229 -13.82 5.63 -1.59
C ALA A 229 -14.16 4.23 -2.18
N ASP A 230 -13.97 4.06 -3.49
CA ASP A 230 -14.25 2.83 -4.23
C ASP A 230 -13.08 1.84 -4.29
N ARG A 231 -11.99 2.09 -3.55
CA ARG A 231 -10.79 1.24 -3.55
C ARG A 231 -10.52 0.64 -2.17
N ALA A 232 -10.06 -0.60 -2.16
CA ALA A 232 -9.64 -1.32 -0.96
C ALA A 232 -8.24 -1.91 -1.16
N TRP A 233 -7.41 -1.86 -0.12
CA TRP A 233 -6.06 -2.43 -0.10
C TRP A 233 -5.96 -3.51 0.95
N GLU A 234 -5.50 -4.70 0.53
CA GLU A 234 -5.13 -5.80 1.42
C GLU A 234 -3.73 -5.57 1.98
N LEU A 235 -3.63 -5.08 3.21
CA LEU A 235 -2.35 -4.66 3.78
C LEU A 235 -1.63 -5.81 4.47
N PHE A 236 -2.38 -6.60 5.24
CA PHE A 236 -1.84 -7.69 6.03
C PHE A 236 -2.77 -8.89 5.95
N GLY A 237 -2.19 -10.08 5.93
CA GLY A 237 -2.97 -11.28 6.01
C GLY A 237 -2.11 -12.51 5.89
N GLY A 238 -2.70 -13.62 6.25
CA GLY A 238 -2.07 -14.90 6.08
C GLY A 238 -2.81 -16.00 6.80
N TRP A 239 -2.20 -17.15 6.71
CA TRP A 239 -2.70 -18.41 7.22
C TRP A 239 -1.68 -18.97 8.19
N SER A 240 -2.10 -19.40 9.38
CA SER A 240 -1.21 -19.91 10.43
C SER A 240 -0.40 -21.14 10.02
N GLY A 241 -0.87 -21.91 9.03
CA GLY A 241 -0.32 -23.23 8.70
C GLY A 241 -1.17 -24.40 9.23
N ALA A 242 -2.11 -24.12 10.13
CA ALA A 242 -3.03 -25.12 10.67
C ALA A 242 -4.14 -25.46 9.66
N HIS A 243 -4.66 -26.69 9.66
CA HIS A 243 -5.78 -27.10 8.80
C HIS A 243 -5.51 -26.92 7.29
N ALA A 244 -4.29 -27.24 6.85
CA ALA A 244 -3.83 -27.06 5.46
C ALA A 244 -4.74 -27.71 4.42
N GLU A 245 -5.30 -28.87 4.78
CA GLU A 245 -6.20 -29.62 3.92
C GLU A 245 -7.52 -28.89 3.68
N SER A 246 -8.02 -28.14 4.67
CA SER A 246 -9.27 -27.39 4.60
C SER A 246 -9.14 -26.06 3.84
N ARG A 247 -7.91 -25.62 3.50
CA ARG A 247 -7.64 -24.42 2.68
C ARG A 247 -8.34 -23.13 3.19
N PRO A 248 -8.31 -22.82 4.51
CA PRO A 248 -9.17 -21.79 5.09
C PRO A 248 -8.94 -20.38 4.50
N PHE A 249 -7.71 -20.06 4.14
CA PHE A 249 -7.35 -18.74 3.61
C PHE A 249 -7.90 -18.47 2.20
N TYR A 250 -8.13 -19.52 1.39
CA TYR A 250 -8.77 -19.36 0.09
C TYR A 250 -10.22 -18.89 0.25
N LEU A 251 -10.96 -19.48 1.20
CA LEU A 251 -12.31 -19.05 1.51
C LEU A 251 -12.34 -17.67 2.16
N LEU A 252 -11.42 -17.39 3.08
CA LEU A 252 -11.30 -16.06 3.71
C LEU A 252 -11.15 -14.95 2.67
N LYS A 253 -10.24 -15.17 1.72
CA LYS A 253 -9.99 -14.22 0.64
C LYS A 253 -11.19 -14.04 -0.26
N TRP A 254 -11.89 -15.12 -0.61
CA TRP A 254 -13.14 -15.06 -1.37
C TRP A 254 -14.22 -14.24 -0.63
N ARG A 255 -14.39 -14.49 0.67
CA ARG A 255 -15.36 -13.79 1.52
C ARG A 255 -15.00 -12.31 1.70
N SER A 256 -13.72 -11.98 1.75
CA SER A 256 -13.24 -10.59 1.71
C SER A 256 -13.59 -9.87 0.41
N LEU A 257 -13.42 -10.50 -0.75
CA LEU A 257 -13.83 -9.93 -2.04
C LEU A 257 -15.34 -9.65 -2.07
N LEU A 258 -16.17 -10.62 -1.64
CA LEU A 258 -17.61 -10.44 -1.55
C LEU A 258 -18.02 -9.35 -0.56
N ARG A 259 -17.31 -9.23 0.57
CA ARG A 259 -17.56 -8.16 1.54
C ARG A 259 -17.23 -6.79 0.96
N MET A 260 -16.10 -6.65 0.26
CA MET A 260 -15.73 -5.39 -0.39
C MET A 260 -16.72 -5.02 -1.51
N ARG A 261 -17.24 -6.00 -2.27
CA ARG A 261 -18.36 -5.80 -3.21
C ARG A 261 -19.58 -5.19 -2.54
N GLN A 262 -20.02 -5.75 -1.41
CA GLN A 262 -21.18 -5.24 -0.66
C GLN A 262 -20.99 -3.79 -0.18
N LEU A 263 -19.75 -3.39 0.05
CA LEU A 263 -19.37 -2.04 0.47
C LEU A 263 -19.13 -1.08 -0.71
N GLY A 264 -19.46 -1.48 -1.94
CA GLY A 264 -19.33 -0.64 -3.12
C GLY A 264 -17.91 -0.48 -3.66
N VAL A 265 -16.96 -1.32 -3.22
CA VAL A 265 -15.60 -1.30 -3.76
C VAL A 265 -15.63 -1.75 -5.23
N ARG A 266 -14.86 -1.05 -6.06
CA ARG A 266 -14.66 -1.34 -7.49
C ARG A 266 -13.22 -1.69 -7.81
N ARG A 267 -12.29 -1.38 -6.91
CA ARG A 267 -10.87 -1.69 -7.04
C ARG A 267 -10.37 -2.37 -5.77
N TYR A 268 -10.18 -3.67 -5.81
CA TYR A 268 -9.55 -4.43 -4.74
C TYR A 268 -8.08 -4.67 -5.10
N ASP A 269 -7.19 -4.03 -4.38
CA ASP A 269 -5.74 -4.12 -4.54
C ASP A 269 -5.18 -5.19 -3.60
N MET A 270 -4.65 -6.28 -4.16
CA MET A 270 -3.98 -7.34 -3.38
C MET A 270 -2.55 -6.97 -2.96
N TRP A 271 -2.18 -5.71 -3.06
CA TRP A 271 -0.85 -5.18 -2.86
C TRP A 271 0.17 -5.81 -3.82
N GLY A 272 1.45 -5.76 -3.43
CA GLY A 272 2.57 -6.17 -4.27
C GLY A 272 2.52 -7.60 -4.81
N LEU A 273 2.95 -7.73 -6.05
CA LEU A 273 3.48 -8.96 -6.63
C LEU A 273 5.01 -8.95 -6.55
N ALA A 274 5.63 -10.10 -6.79
CA ALA A 274 7.08 -10.24 -6.76
C ALA A 274 7.74 -9.45 -7.91
N GLU A 275 8.87 -8.80 -7.65
CA GLU A 275 9.70 -8.18 -8.70
C GLU A 275 10.72 -9.16 -9.31
N GLY A 276 10.72 -10.43 -8.85
CA GLY A 276 11.59 -11.50 -9.34
C GLY A 276 11.55 -12.75 -8.43
N PRO A 277 12.26 -13.83 -8.80
CA PRO A 277 12.23 -15.09 -8.06
C PRO A 277 12.83 -14.99 -6.65
N GLU A 278 13.73 -14.04 -6.42
CA GLU A 278 14.39 -13.80 -5.13
C GLU A 278 13.58 -12.87 -4.21
N ASP A 279 12.47 -12.32 -4.70
CA ASP A 279 11.60 -11.43 -3.91
C ASP A 279 10.85 -12.24 -2.83
N ALA A 280 10.73 -11.68 -1.63
CA ALA A 280 9.96 -12.27 -0.54
C ALA A 280 8.49 -12.55 -0.92
N LEU A 281 7.94 -11.81 -1.89
CA LEU A 281 6.58 -11.98 -2.38
C LEU A 281 6.43 -13.15 -3.37
N ALA A 282 7.53 -13.76 -3.84
CA ALA A 282 7.47 -14.86 -4.81
C ALA A 282 6.68 -16.07 -4.28
N GLY A 283 6.73 -16.32 -2.97
CA GLY A 283 5.99 -17.39 -2.31
C GLY A 283 4.47 -17.20 -2.31
N VAL A 284 4.00 -15.95 -2.36
CA VAL A 284 2.56 -15.61 -2.33
C VAL A 284 2.01 -15.20 -3.69
N GLU A 285 2.85 -14.84 -4.66
CA GLU A 285 2.42 -14.39 -5.99
C GLU A 285 1.48 -15.41 -6.67
N ASN A 286 1.84 -16.69 -6.65
CA ASN A 286 1.01 -17.75 -7.24
C ASN A 286 -0.38 -17.87 -6.60
N PHE A 287 -0.49 -17.62 -5.29
CA PHE A 287 -1.77 -17.56 -4.60
C PHE A 287 -2.59 -16.37 -5.11
N LYS A 288 -2.00 -15.17 -5.15
CA LYS A 288 -2.68 -13.94 -5.60
C LYS A 288 -3.19 -14.09 -7.03
N LEU A 289 -2.31 -14.46 -7.96
CA LEU A 289 -2.65 -14.71 -9.37
C LEU A 289 -3.72 -15.80 -9.56
N GLY A 290 -3.90 -16.67 -8.56
CA GLY A 290 -4.98 -17.64 -8.52
C GLY A 290 -6.38 -17.04 -8.54
N PHE A 291 -6.56 -15.84 -8.01
CA PHE A 291 -7.85 -15.14 -7.92
C PHE A 291 -8.23 -14.40 -9.21
N GLY A 292 -7.38 -14.43 -10.23
CA GLY A 292 -7.57 -13.64 -11.45
C GLY A 292 -7.25 -12.16 -11.20
N GLY A 293 -7.86 -11.27 -11.98
CA GLY A 293 -7.59 -9.84 -11.92
C GLY A 293 -6.55 -9.38 -12.94
N GLU A 294 -6.24 -8.09 -12.88
CA GLU A 294 -5.30 -7.40 -13.75
C GLU A 294 -3.99 -7.14 -13.02
N ILE A 295 -2.87 -7.51 -13.64
CA ILE A 295 -1.55 -7.12 -13.16
C ILE A 295 -1.26 -5.72 -13.68
N VAL A 296 -1.08 -4.78 -12.75
CA VAL A 296 -0.72 -3.40 -13.08
C VAL A 296 0.70 -3.13 -12.63
N GLU A 297 1.50 -2.51 -13.51
CA GLU A 297 2.89 -2.14 -13.25
C GLU A 297 3.07 -0.62 -13.29
N TRP A 298 3.65 -0.08 -12.23
CA TRP A 298 3.91 1.33 -12.06
C TRP A 298 5.37 1.71 -12.40
N ILE A 299 5.61 3.00 -12.65
CA ILE A 299 6.93 3.59 -12.91
C ILE A 299 7.97 3.29 -11.82
N GLY A 300 7.49 3.01 -10.60
CA GLY A 300 8.29 2.61 -9.46
C GLY A 300 8.93 3.78 -8.73
N LEU A 301 10.01 3.50 -7.99
CA LEU A 301 10.63 4.51 -7.14
C LEU A 301 11.40 5.52 -8.00
N LEU A 302 10.98 6.77 -7.92
CA LEU A 302 11.63 7.94 -8.46
C LEU A 302 12.44 8.62 -7.36
N GLU A 303 13.61 9.14 -7.70
CA GLU A 303 14.48 9.85 -6.79
C GLU A 303 15.06 11.12 -7.44
N THR A 304 15.21 12.18 -6.66
CA THR A 304 15.86 13.41 -7.10
C THR A 304 16.69 14.02 -5.95
N PRO A 305 17.89 14.55 -6.24
CA PRO A 305 18.69 15.24 -5.22
C PRO A 305 17.98 16.52 -4.77
N VAL A 306 17.84 16.70 -3.46
CA VAL A 306 17.44 17.99 -2.90
C VAL A 306 18.68 18.84 -2.64
N VAL A 307 19.72 18.26 -2.00
CA VAL A 307 21.04 18.88 -1.86
C VAL A 307 22.06 18.08 -2.66
N ARG A 308 22.35 18.54 -3.90
CA ARG A 308 23.18 17.80 -4.88
C ARG A 308 24.51 17.26 -4.34
N PRO A 309 25.34 18.05 -3.62
CA PRO A 309 26.63 17.53 -3.13
C PRO A 309 26.49 16.41 -2.09
N LEU A 310 25.35 16.33 -1.40
CA LEU A 310 25.11 15.33 -0.36
C LEU A 310 24.33 14.12 -0.88
N PHE A 311 23.86 14.14 -2.12
CA PHE A 311 23.09 13.05 -2.72
C PHE A 311 23.86 11.72 -2.77
N PRO A 312 25.19 11.65 -2.97
CA PRO A 312 25.91 10.38 -2.84
C PRO A 312 25.74 9.70 -1.47
N LEU A 313 25.55 10.47 -0.38
CA LEU A 313 25.28 9.94 0.96
C LEU A 313 23.91 9.25 1.07
N TRP A 314 22.96 9.60 0.20
CA TRP A 314 21.71 8.86 0.05
C TRP A 314 22.04 7.43 -0.36
N HIS A 315 22.75 7.22 -1.47
CA HIS A 315 23.03 5.88 -1.99
C HIS A 315 23.88 5.00 -1.06
N LEU A 316 24.82 5.57 -0.31
CA LEU A 316 25.66 4.85 0.66
C LEU A 316 24.87 4.22 1.83
N GLY A 317 23.70 4.77 2.18
CA GLY A 317 22.87 4.29 3.28
C GLY A 317 21.42 3.92 2.91
N ALA A 318 20.97 4.26 1.70
CA ALA A 318 19.58 4.14 1.25
C ALA A 318 19.08 2.70 1.30
N ARG A 319 19.87 1.73 0.81
CA ARG A 319 19.45 0.32 0.79
C ARG A 319 19.08 -0.22 2.19
N ARG A 320 19.82 0.19 3.23
CA ARG A 320 19.54 -0.20 4.62
C ARG A 320 18.39 0.60 5.25
N ARG A 321 18.23 1.88 4.89
CA ARG A 321 17.18 2.77 5.43
C ARG A 321 15.82 2.57 4.77
N LEU A 322 15.76 2.21 3.49
CA LEU A 322 14.54 1.91 2.74
C LEU A 322 13.86 0.62 3.25
N ALA A 323 14.65 -0.39 3.63
CA ALA A 323 14.14 -1.57 4.32
C ALA A 323 13.44 -1.22 5.65
N ALA A 324 13.94 -0.20 6.36
CA ALA A 324 13.33 0.34 7.58
C ALA A 324 12.22 1.39 7.34
N ALA A 325 11.94 1.75 6.08
CA ALA A 325 10.84 2.65 5.70
C ALA A 325 9.58 1.88 5.24
N ARG A 326 9.75 0.60 4.85
CA ARG A 326 8.67 -0.38 4.63
C ARG A 326 7.92 -0.71 5.92
N LEU A 327 8.57 -0.52 7.07
CA LEU A 327 8.01 -0.59 8.42
C LEU A 327 7.39 0.78 8.79
#